data_AF-A0A958PMR5-F1
#
_entry.id   AF-A0A958PMR5-F1
#
_cell.length_a   1.000
_cell.length_b   1.000
_cell.length_c   1.000
_cell.angle_alpha   90.00
_cell.angle_beta   90.00
_cell.angle_gamma   90.00
#
_symmetry.space_group_name_H-M   'P 1'
#
loop_
_entity.id
_entity.type
_entity.pdbx_description
1 polymer ?
#
loop_
_entity_poly.entity_id
_entity_poly.type
_entity_poly.pdbx_seq_one_letter_code
_entity_poly.pdbx_strand_id
1 'polypeptide(L)'
;MKSICVMGSTGSIGTQTLQIVDQFPNRFRVLALTAGKNLDLLKQQVARYEPSYAVVAEESDAEQMQRWYPSLKVLCGREGLEAVAALEEADLIVMGILGFAALAPTLAAVRAGKDVALANKESIITAGSLLQKEIAHSK
;
A
#
# COMPACT_ATOMS: atom_id res chain seq x y z
N MET A 1 6.59 14.84 9.09
CA MET A 1 6.81 13.40 8.94
C MET A 1 5.82 12.91 7.90
N LYS A 2 6.27 12.29 6.81
CA LYS A 2 5.38 11.81 5.74
C LYS A 2 4.76 10.46 6.15
N SER A 3 3.45 10.33 6.03
CA SER A 3 2.70 9.09 6.18
C SER A 3 2.70 8.33 4.86
N ILE A 4 3.22 7.10 4.87
CA ILE A 4 3.37 6.30 3.65
C ILE A 4 2.52 5.03 3.70
N CYS A 5 1.92 4.66 2.56
CA CYS A 5 1.30 3.36 2.37
C CYS A 5 2.22 2.50 1.50
N VAL A 6 2.65 1.35 2.03
CA VAL A 6 3.53 0.42 1.29
C VAL A 6 2.70 -0.72 0.72
N MET A 7 2.38 -0.61 -0.57
CA MET A 7 1.58 -1.58 -1.29
C MET A 7 2.46 -2.76 -1.74
N GLY A 8 2.17 -3.98 -1.28
CA GLY A 8 3.03 -5.15 -1.51
C GLY A 8 4.28 -5.15 -0.62
N SER A 9 4.11 -4.87 0.68
CA SER A 9 5.17 -4.70 1.69
C SER A 9 6.06 -5.92 1.88
N THR A 10 5.55 -7.11 1.57
CA THR A 10 6.27 -8.38 1.70
C THR A 10 7.04 -8.79 0.44
N GLY A 11 6.88 -8.04 -0.65
CA GLY A 11 7.68 -8.18 -1.87
C GLY A 11 9.01 -7.42 -1.79
N SER A 12 9.86 -7.60 -2.80
CA SER A 12 11.20 -7.01 -2.85
C SER A 12 11.22 -5.48 -2.72
N ILE A 13 10.32 -4.78 -3.44
CA ILE A 13 10.21 -3.31 -3.35
C ILE A 13 9.69 -2.89 -1.96
N GLY A 14 8.71 -3.62 -1.43
CA GLY A 14 8.14 -3.34 -0.12
C GLY A 14 9.15 -3.47 1.01
N THR A 15 9.90 -4.57 1.06
CA THR A 15 10.91 -4.79 2.09
C THR A 15 12.06 -3.79 2.01
N GLN A 16 12.53 -3.46 0.80
CA GLN A 16 13.54 -2.42 0.59
C GLN A 16 13.03 -1.03 1.01
N THR A 17 11.76 -0.72 0.72
CA THR A 17 11.14 0.53 1.17
C THR A 17 11.16 0.63 2.70
N LEU A 18 10.79 -0.46 3.38
CA LEU A 18 10.78 -0.52 4.84
C LEU A 18 12.20 -0.41 5.44
N GLN A 19 13.22 -0.98 4.79
CA GLN A 19 14.62 -0.77 5.18
C GLN A 19 15.05 0.70 5.08
N ILE A 20 14.52 1.47 4.14
CA ILE A 20 14.76 2.91 4.06
C ILE A 20 13.99 3.65 5.17
N VAL A 21 12.76 3.25 5.47
CA VAL A 21 12.00 3.81 6.62
C VAL A 21 12.81 3.66 7.91
N ASP A 22 13.42 2.49 8.13
CA ASP A 22 14.28 2.23 9.29
C ASP A 22 15.47 3.18 9.39
N GLN A 23 16.03 3.60 8.26
CA GLN A 23 17.16 4.54 8.21
C GLN A 23 16.73 5.99 8.45
N PHE A 24 15.45 6.32 8.27
CA PHE A 24 14.92 7.67 8.38
C PHE A 24 13.61 7.74 9.21
N PRO A 25 13.61 7.28 10.47
CA PRO A 25 12.40 7.16 11.29
C PRO A 25 11.74 8.51 11.61
N ASN A 26 12.52 9.60 11.63
CA ASN A 26 11.99 10.96 11.85
C ASN A 26 11.34 11.57 10.59
N ARG A 27 11.50 10.92 9.42
CA ARG A 27 10.98 11.43 8.14
C ARG A 27 9.73 10.68 7.69
N PHE A 28 9.64 9.38 7.98
CA PHE A 28 8.57 8.53 7.49
C PHE A 28 7.87 7.80 8.63
N ARG A 29 6.54 7.69 8.52
CA ARG A 29 5.71 6.79 9.32
C ARG A 29 4.94 5.88 8.38
N VAL A 30 4.90 4.59 8.69
CA VAL A 30 4.09 3.62 7.93
C VAL A 30 2.63 3.76 8.37
N LEU A 31 1.76 4.18 7.45
CA LEU A 31 0.33 4.30 7.69
C LEU A 31 -0.39 2.97 7.39
N ALA A 32 -0.01 2.34 6.27
CA ALA A 32 -0.61 1.09 5.81
C ALA A 32 0.43 0.14 5.21
N LEU A 33 0.22 -1.16 5.42
CA LEU A 33 0.98 -2.25 4.80
C LEU A 33 0.03 -3.18 4.06
N THR A 34 0.39 -3.60 2.85
CA THR A 34 -0.42 -4.59 2.12
C THR A 34 0.38 -5.80 1.70
N ALA A 35 -0.20 -6.99 1.79
CA ALA A 35 0.45 -8.23 1.39
C ALA A 35 -0.52 -9.13 0.63
N GLY A 36 0.04 -9.96 -0.26
CA GLY A 36 -0.69 -11.06 -0.90
C GLY A 36 -0.81 -12.24 0.06
N LYS A 37 0.10 -13.23 -0.11
CA LYS A 37 0.04 -14.51 0.61
C LYS A 37 0.99 -14.65 1.79
N ASN A 38 1.97 -13.75 1.92
CA ASN A 38 3.01 -13.87 2.96
C ASN A 38 2.56 -13.21 4.27
N LEU A 39 1.61 -13.88 4.94
CA LEU A 39 1.00 -13.38 6.16
C LEU A 39 1.99 -13.32 7.33
N ASP A 40 2.90 -14.29 7.43
CA ASP A 40 3.91 -14.35 8.50
C ASP A 40 4.85 -13.14 8.47
N LEU A 41 5.34 -12.76 7.28
CA LEU A 41 6.17 -11.56 7.16
C LEU A 41 5.35 -10.29 7.41
N LEU A 42 4.11 -10.23 6.91
CA LEU A 42 3.23 -9.08 7.18
C LEU A 42 3.00 -8.91 8.69
N LYS A 43 2.76 -9.99 9.43
CA LYS A 43 2.63 -9.99 10.89
C LYS A 43 3.86 -9.38 11.56
N GLN A 44 5.06 -9.80 11.16
CA GLN A 44 6.31 -9.24 11.69
C GLN A 44 6.44 -7.75 11.37
N GLN A 45 6.08 -7.33 10.16
CA GLN A 45 6.11 -5.93 9.76
C GLN A 45 5.09 -5.08 10.54
N VAL A 46 3.87 -5.58 10.74
CA VAL A 46 2.84 -4.90 11.53
C VAL A 46 3.29 -4.72 12.98
N ALA A 47 3.88 -5.76 13.59
CA ALA A 47 4.40 -5.66 14.95
C ALA A 47 5.53 -4.63 15.08
N ARG A 48 6.32 -4.43 14.02
CA ARG A 48 7.47 -3.52 14.03
C ARG A 48 7.09 -2.07 13.74
N TYR A 49 6.24 -1.86 12.74
CA TYR A 49 5.93 -0.52 12.22
C TYR A 49 4.62 0.05 12.76
N GLU A 50 3.82 -0.77 13.45
CA GLU A 50 2.55 -0.39 14.08
C GLU A 50 1.64 0.45 13.15
N PRO A 51 1.38 0.00 11.91
CA PRO A 51 0.54 0.76 10.99
C PRO A 51 -0.90 0.85 11.50
N SER A 52 -1.64 1.84 11.02
CA SER A 52 -3.07 1.96 11.31
C SER A 52 -3.92 1.00 10.47
N TYR A 53 -3.42 0.62 9.29
CA TYR A 53 -4.13 -0.24 8.34
C TYR A 53 -3.26 -1.40 7.86
N ALA A 54 -3.88 -2.55 7.63
CA ALA A 54 -3.29 -3.62 6.85
C ALA A 54 -4.29 -4.14 5.81
N VAL A 55 -3.79 -4.52 4.64
CA VAL A 55 -4.61 -5.17 3.60
C VAL A 55 -4.03 -6.52 3.24
N VAL A 56 -4.88 -7.53 3.21
CA VAL A 56 -4.55 -8.90 2.81
C VAL A 56 -5.42 -9.36 1.65
N ALA A 57 -5.03 -10.44 0.98
CA ALA A 57 -5.74 -10.93 -0.20
C ALA A 57 -7.05 -11.65 0.13
N GLU A 58 -7.08 -12.44 1.21
CA GLU A 58 -8.18 -13.36 1.55
C GLU A 58 -8.84 -12.98 2.88
N GLU A 59 -10.16 -13.22 3.00
CA GLU A 59 -10.92 -12.89 4.22
C GLU A 59 -10.43 -13.68 5.44
N SER A 60 -10.02 -14.94 5.25
CA SER A 60 -9.46 -15.77 6.33
C SER A 60 -8.19 -15.17 6.93
N ASP A 61 -7.33 -14.58 6.09
CA ASP A 61 -6.12 -13.91 6.52
C ASP A 61 -6.47 -12.61 7.27
N ALA A 62 -7.54 -11.93 6.82
CA ALA A 62 -7.98 -10.68 7.44
C ALA A 62 -8.50 -10.94 8.85
N GLU A 63 -9.33 -11.97 9.04
CA GLU A 63 -9.78 -12.41 10.35
C GLU A 63 -8.61 -12.79 11.26
N GLN A 64 -7.62 -13.50 10.72
CA GLN A 64 -6.46 -13.92 11.49
C GLN A 64 -5.62 -12.71 11.95
N MET A 65 -5.37 -11.74 11.07
CA MET A 65 -4.68 -10.50 11.42
C MET A 65 -5.45 -9.69 12.46
N GLN A 66 -6.78 -9.59 12.32
CA GLN A 66 -7.62 -8.88 13.29
C GLN A 66 -7.58 -9.54 14.67
N ARG A 67 -7.50 -10.87 14.75
CA ARG A 67 -7.34 -11.60 16.01
C ARG A 67 -5.98 -11.34 16.67
N TRP A 68 -4.90 -11.22 15.88
CA TRP A 68 -3.58 -10.90 16.42
C TRP A 68 -3.44 -9.44 16.83
N TYR A 69 -4.10 -8.52 16.11
CA TYR A 69 -4.00 -7.08 16.33
C TYR A 69 -5.39 -6.43 16.36
N PRO A 70 -6.11 -6.47 17.50
CA PRO A 70 -7.48 -5.96 17.59
C PRO A 70 -7.64 -4.47 17.26
N SER A 71 -6.60 -3.66 17.45
CA SER A 71 -6.61 -2.22 17.15
C SER A 71 -6.24 -1.88 15.71
N LEU A 72 -5.73 -2.85 14.94
CA LEU A 72 -5.39 -2.67 13.52
C LEU A 72 -6.68 -2.68 12.70
N LYS A 73 -6.83 -1.75 11.75
CA LYS A 73 -7.90 -1.81 10.77
C LYS A 73 -7.48 -2.72 9.63
N VAL A 74 -7.99 -3.95 9.61
CA VAL A 74 -7.67 -4.93 8.57
C VAL A 74 -8.72 -4.87 7.46
N LEU A 75 -8.27 -4.63 6.24
CA LEU A 75 -9.10 -4.68 5.03
C LEU A 75 -8.69 -5.87 4.16
N CYS A 76 -9.55 -6.23 3.21
CA CYS A 76 -9.35 -7.40 2.36
C CYS A 76 -9.51 -7.05 0.88
N GLY A 77 -8.79 -7.77 0.05
CA GLY A 77 -9.00 -7.82 -1.39
C GLY A 77 -8.71 -6.49 -2.09
N ARG A 78 -9.26 -6.38 -3.29
CA ARG A 78 -9.03 -5.23 -4.17
C ARG A 78 -9.61 -3.94 -3.59
N GLU A 79 -10.80 -4.02 -3.00
CA GLU A 79 -11.50 -2.91 -2.38
C GLU A 79 -10.69 -2.34 -1.21
N GLY A 80 -10.05 -3.22 -0.40
CA GLY A 80 -9.12 -2.81 0.63
C GLY A 80 -7.89 -2.09 0.08
N LEU A 81 -7.33 -2.57 -1.03
CA LEU A 81 -6.16 -1.95 -1.68
C LEU A 81 -6.49 -0.54 -2.20
N GLU A 82 -7.64 -0.37 -2.86
CA GLU A 82 -8.10 0.92 -3.36
C GLU A 82 -8.36 1.90 -2.19
N ALA A 83 -8.99 1.43 -1.11
CA ALA A 83 -9.27 2.24 0.08
C ALA A 83 -8.00 2.79 0.72
N VAL A 84 -6.99 1.94 0.98
CA VAL A 84 -5.73 2.40 1.61
C VAL A 84 -4.89 3.28 0.68
N ALA A 85 -5.03 3.10 -0.63
CA ALA A 85 -4.35 3.91 -1.64
C ALA A 85 -4.93 5.34 -1.71
N ALA A 86 -6.19 5.51 -1.33
CA ALA A 86 -6.90 6.79 -1.37
C ALA A 86 -7.04 7.49 0.00
N LEU A 87 -6.46 6.94 1.08
CA LEU A 87 -6.57 7.51 2.43
C LEU A 87 -6.15 8.97 2.47
N GLU A 88 -6.97 9.82 3.10
CA GLU A 88 -6.67 11.24 3.26
C GLU A 88 -5.36 11.47 4.03
N GLU A 89 -5.07 10.64 5.05
CA GLU A 89 -3.86 10.76 5.86
C GLU A 89 -2.60 10.25 5.16
N ALA A 90 -2.72 9.61 3.99
CA ALA A 90 -1.57 9.17 3.20
C ALA A 90 -0.98 10.33 2.40
N ASP A 91 0.33 10.53 2.52
CA ASP A 91 1.08 11.49 1.71
C ASP A 91 1.70 10.83 0.46
N LEU A 92 2.15 9.58 0.59
CA LEU A 92 2.87 8.86 -0.45
C LEU A 92 2.43 7.39 -0.51
N ILE A 93 2.07 6.93 -1.71
CA ILE A 93 1.77 5.54 -2.00
C ILE A 93 2.97 4.91 -2.71
N VAL A 94 3.61 3.94 -2.07
CA VAL A 94 4.70 3.17 -2.68
C VAL A 94 4.11 1.90 -3.29
N MET A 95 4.08 1.84 -4.62
CA MET A 95 3.43 0.75 -5.35
C MET A 95 4.42 -0.36 -5.70
N GLY A 96 4.51 -1.36 -4.82
CA GLY A 96 5.32 -2.58 -4.98
C GLY A 96 4.54 -3.81 -5.43
N ILE A 97 3.23 -3.69 -5.69
CA ILE A 97 2.40 -4.78 -6.22
C ILE A 97 2.81 -5.08 -7.67
N LEU A 98 2.90 -6.37 -8.00
CA LEU A 98 3.27 -6.84 -9.33
C LEU A 98 2.05 -7.03 -10.23
N GLY A 99 2.27 -6.83 -11.54
CA GLY A 99 1.26 -7.08 -12.56
C GLY A 99 0.02 -6.19 -12.47
N PHE A 100 -1.07 -6.67 -13.07
CA PHE A 100 -2.28 -5.88 -13.28
C PHE A 100 -3.04 -5.54 -11.99
N ALA A 101 -2.79 -6.29 -10.90
CA ALA A 101 -3.38 -6.02 -9.60
C ALA A 101 -3.00 -4.64 -9.03
N ALA A 102 -1.89 -4.05 -9.49
CA ALA A 102 -1.48 -2.71 -9.10
C ALA A 102 -2.31 -1.59 -9.76
N LEU A 103 -2.99 -1.85 -10.88
CA LEU A 103 -3.61 -0.79 -11.68
C LEU A 103 -4.73 -0.07 -10.93
N ALA A 104 -5.69 -0.83 -10.38
CA ALA A 104 -6.83 -0.27 -9.67
C ALA A 104 -6.43 0.60 -8.47
N PRO A 105 -5.56 0.14 -7.53
CA PRO A 105 -5.10 0.99 -6.45
C PRO A 105 -4.21 2.16 -6.93
N THR A 106 -3.47 2.01 -8.04
CA THR A 106 -2.73 3.14 -8.63
C THR A 106 -3.69 4.23 -9.10
N LEU A 107 -4.77 3.86 -9.80
CA LEU A 107 -5.79 4.81 -10.24
C LEU A 107 -6.51 5.46 -9.06
N ALA A 108 -6.82 4.70 -8.01
CA ALA A 108 -7.43 5.23 -6.79
C ALA A 108 -6.53 6.29 -6.13
N ALA A 109 -5.24 6.01 -5.98
CA ALA A 109 -4.27 6.96 -5.44
C ALA A 109 -4.16 8.23 -6.28
N VAL A 110 -4.04 8.09 -7.61
CA VAL A 110 -3.97 9.22 -8.53
C VAL A 110 -5.22 10.08 -8.44
N ARG A 111 -6.41 9.46 -8.48
CA ARG A 111 -7.70 10.15 -8.36
C ARG A 111 -7.83 10.93 -7.07
N ALA A 112 -7.33 10.36 -5.97
CA ALA A 112 -7.27 10.99 -4.66
C ALA A 112 -6.15 12.05 -4.52
N GLY A 113 -5.43 12.38 -5.60
CA GLY A 113 -4.40 13.41 -5.63
C GLY A 113 -3.13 13.04 -4.86
N LYS A 114 -2.85 11.75 -4.68
CA LYS A 114 -1.72 11.26 -3.88
C LYS A 114 -0.44 11.19 -4.70
N ASP A 115 0.71 11.44 -4.05
CA ASP A 115 2.01 11.12 -4.64
C ASP A 115 2.11 9.59 -4.79
N VAL A 116 2.47 9.11 -5.97
CA VAL A 116 2.64 7.66 -6.24
C VAL A 116 4.07 7.35 -6.67
N ALA A 117 4.80 6.62 -5.83
CA ALA A 117 6.08 6.01 -6.19
C ALA A 117 5.82 4.67 -6.88
N LEU A 118 5.75 4.70 -8.21
CA LEU A 118 5.35 3.55 -9.02
C LEU A 118 6.56 2.70 -9.44
N ALA A 119 6.70 1.49 -8.86
CA ALA A 119 7.67 0.50 -9.31
C ALA A 119 7.08 -0.48 -10.34
N ASN A 120 5.75 -0.53 -10.46
CA ASN A 120 5.05 -1.42 -11.40
C ASN A 120 5.08 -0.85 -12.83
N LYS A 121 5.84 -1.49 -13.73
CA LYS A 121 5.93 -1.07 -15.14
C LYS A 121 4.67 -1.39 -15.94
N GLU A 122 3.97 -2.47 -15.62
CA GLU A 122 2.81 -2.95 -16.37
C GLU A 122 1.69 -1.91 -16.38
N SER A 123 1.48 -1.19 -15.29
CA SER A 123 0.49 -0.11 -15.18
C SER A 123 0.78 1.04 -16.15
N ILE A 124 2.05 1.40 -16.35
CA ILE A 124 2.45 2.43 -17.31
C ILE A 124 2.24 1.94 -18.74
N ILE A 125 2.67 0.71 -19.04
CA ILE A 125 2.60 0.14 -20.39
C ILE A 125 1.14 -0.03 -20.83
N THR A 126 0.27 -0.51 -19.95
CA THR A 126 -1.12 -0.86 -20.29
C THR A 126 -2.08 0.33 -20.17
N ALA A 127 -1.87 1.21 -19.20
CA ALA A 127 -2.82 2.27 -18.85
C ALA A 127 -2.18 3.65 -18.77
N GLY A 128 -0.98 3.86 -19.33
CA GLY A 128 -0.25 5.12 -19.23
C GLY A 128 -1.04 6.34 -19.71
N SER A 129 -1.78 6.23 -20.81
CA SER A 129 -2.63 7.32 -21.32
C SER A 129 -3.84 7.61 -20.42
N LEU A 130 -4.41 6.59 -19.77
CA LEU A 130 -5.46 6.76 -18.78
C LEU A 130 -4.91 7.45 -17.53
N LEU A 131 -3.76 7.00 -17.01
CA LEU A 131 -3.10 7.60 -15.86
C LEU A 131 -2.80 9.08 -16.11
N GLN A 132 -2.27 9.44 -17.28
CA GLN A 132 -2.02 10.85 -17.63
C GLN A 132 -3.29 11.70 -17.63
N LYS A 133 -4.40 11.16 -18.15
CA LYS A 133 -5.69 11.86 -18.11
C LYS A 133 -6.16 12.08 -16.68
N GLU A 134 -6.12 11.05 -15.85
CA GLU A 134 -6.54 11.14 -14.44
C GLU A 134 -5.68 12.14 -13.67
N ILE A 135 -4.34 12.13 -13.85
CA ILE A 135 -3.44 13.13 -13.26
C ILE A 135 -3.80 14.56 -13.66
N ALA A 136 -4.22 14.80 -14.91
CA ALA A 136 -4.62 16.11 -15.37
C ALA A 136 -5.93 16.61 -14.72
N HIS A 137 -6.77 15.69 -14.24
CA HIS A 137 -8.05 16.00 -13.59
C HIS A 137 -7.96 16.06 -12.05
N SER A 138 -6.96 15.46 -11.43
CA SER A 138 -6.79 15.38 -9.97
C SER A 138 -6.20 16.63 -9.31
N LYS A 139 -6.63 17.83 -9.72
CA LYS A 139 -6.22 19.11 -9.11
C LYS A 139 -7.32 19.74 -8.25
#